data_AF-A0A933MDN2-F1
#
_entry.id   AF-A0A933MDN2-F1
#
_cell.length_a   1.000
_cell.length_b   1.000
_cell.length_c   1.000
_cell.angle_alpha   90.00
_cell.angle_beta   90.00
_cell.angle_gamma   90.00
#
_symmetry.space_group_name_H-M   'P 1'
#
loop_
_entity.id
_entity.type
_entity.pdbx_description
1 polymer ?
#
loop_
_entity_poly.entity_id
_entity_poly.type
_entity_poly.pdbx_seq_one_letter_code
_entity_poly.pdbx_strand_id
1 'polypeptide(L)'
;MAEARVVEPDLEFIRSVKKAGGADVKKCYQCATCSSVCSLSTTEKPFPRKEMLLAGWGQADTLSKDPDIWLCYQCNDCSTYCPREAKPGDVLAAVRSFVYERFAFPSFMGHALAAPRALPLLFLAPMLVIAAVIFASKTLQLQLSLREPGLADAVVFDKVFNIHVVEPLFIAGNILVFACAFAGLWRFWNQLESRSSGAGIGFVAGVVAAVKDIVFHTPFFSCDANKTRSWAHLMVFLGFFGAAATAGLGAVELKLFHHPPPIPLGHPIKWLGNLSGVLGILGTGILLVRRLADKESVGANGYQDWLFLIMLFLAFVTGMTTQLTRLSGLDAAYAAYYVHLVVVFFVLWYAPYSKFAHMFYRALAVVHAHAAGRRRKTAS
;
A
#
# COMPACT_ATOMS: atom_id res chain seq x y z
N MET A 1 14.37 -38.00 -23.67
CA MET A 1 15.39 -37.06 -23.15
C MET A 1 14.68 -35.73 -22.91
N ALA A 2 14.84 -35.10 -21.75
CA ALA A 2 14.24 -33.77 -21.54
C ALA A 2 14.89 -32.78 -22.51
N GLU A 3 14.09 -32.03 -23.26
CA GLU A 3 14.60 -30.97 -24.15
C GLU A 3 15.43 -29.98 -23.33
N ALA A 4 16.62 -29.64 -23.82
CA ALA A 4 17.47 -28.64 -23.19
C ALA A 4 16.77 -27.27 -23.28
N ARG A 5 16.29 -26.76 -22.14
CA ARG A 5 15.72 -25.42 -22.07
C ARG A 5 16.83 -24.39 -21.96
N VAL A 6 17.02 -23.59 -23.02
CA VAL A 6 17.88 -22.41 -22.97
C VAL A 6 17.23 -21.36 -22.07
N VAL A 7 17.95 -20.91 -21.04
CA VAL A 7 17.48 -19.90 -20.09
C VAL A 7 17.97 -18.54 -20.56
N GLU A 8 17.10 -17.77 -21.20
CA GLU A 8 17.40 -16.38 -21.59
C GLU A 8 17.10 -15.42 -20.42
N PRO A 9 18.09 -14.64 -19.95
CA PRO A 9 17.88 -13.71 -18.86
C PRO A 9 17.25 -12.40 -19.33
N ASP A 10 16.15 -11.99 -18.69
CA ASP A 10 15.60 -10.65 -18.84
C ASP A 10 16.51 -9.63 -18.11
N LEU A 11 17.26 -8.86 -18.90
CA LEU A 11 18.20 -7.86 -18.39
C LEU A 11 17.48 -6.63 -17.80
N GLU A 12 16.29 -6.29 -18.28
CA GLU A 12 15.52 -5.17 -17.76
C GLU A 12 15.00 -5.50 -16.36
N PHE A 13 14.46 -6.70 -16.20
CA PHE A 13 14.05 -7.22 -14.89
C PHE A 13 15.22 -7.25 -13.90
N ILE A 14 16.40 -7.75 -14.30
CA ILE A 14 17.58 -7.76 -13.42
C ILE A 14 17.96 -6.34 -12.99
N ARG A 15 17.93 -5.35 -13.90
CA ARG A 15 18.19 -3.95 -13.56
C ARG A 15 17.13 -3.39 -12.60
N SER A 16 15.85 -3.70 -12.82
CA SER A 16 14.75 -3.27 -11.95
C SER A 16 14.91 -3.85 -10.53
N VAL A 17 15.19 -5.15 -10.41
CA VAL A 17 15.45 -5.81 -9.13
C VAL A 17 16.64 -5.18 -8.39
N LYS A 18 17.74 -4.90 -9.10
CA LYS A 18 18.89 -4.19 -8.51
C LYS A 18 18.51 -2.80 -8.00
N LYS A 19 17.77 -2.01 -8.80
CA LYS A 19 17.33 -0.65 -8.44
C LYS A 19 16.36 -0.65 -7.24
N ALA A 20 15.53 -1.68 -7.12
CA ALA A 20 14.57 -1.84 -6.04
C ALA A 20 15.15 -2.43 -4.74
N GLY A 21 16.48 -2.64 -4.67
CA GLY A 21 17.18 -3.10 -3.46
C GLY A 21 17.58 -4.58 -3.45
N GLY A 22 17.30 -5.34 -4.51
CA GLY A 22 17.66 -6.75 -4.65
C GLY A 22 19.04 -7.01 -5.27
N ALA A 23 19.98 -6.07 -5.17
CA ALA A 23 21.26 -6.16 -5.88
C ALA A 23 22.14 -7.35 -5.45
N ASP A 24 21.97 -7.78 -4.20
CA ASP A 24 22.70 -8.90 -3.61
C ASP A 24 22.24 -10.30 -4.11
N VAL A 25 21.23 -10.37 -4.99
CA VAL A 25 20.71 -11.64 -5.55
C VAL A 25 21.82 -12.52 -6.16
N LYS A 26 22.84 -11.91 -6.78
CA LYS A 26 23.96 -12.61 -7.42
C LYS A 26 24.96 -13.23 -6.44
N LYS A 27 24.87 -12.91 -5.13
CA LYS A 27 25.68 -13.56 -4.08
C LYS A 27 25.15 -14.96 -3.72
N CYS A 28 23.91 -15.27 -4.11
CA CYS A 28 23.25 -16.53 -3.77
C CYS A 28 23.90 -17.73 -4.46
N TYR A 29 24.32 -18.72 -3.66
CA TYR A 29 24.84 -20.01 -4.10
C TYR A 29 23.90 -21.20 -3.81
N GLN A 30 22.62 -20.94 -3.55
CA GLN A 30 21.57 -21.96 -3.42
C GLN A 30 21.74 -22.98 -2.26
N CYS A 31 22.25 -22.58 -1.09
CA CYS A 31 22.41 -23.46 0.08
C CYS A 31 21.11 -23.90 0.81
N ALA A 32 19.96 -23.32 0.46
CA ALA A 32 18.65 -23.56 1.10
C ALA A 32 18.45 -23.07 2.55
N THR A 33 19.40 -22.40 3.22
CA THR A 33 19.20 -21.85 4.57
C THR A 33 17.92 -21.02 4.69
N CYS A 34 17.64 -20.18 3.68
CA CYS A 34 16.42 -19.37 3.61
C CYS A 34 15.12 -20.21 3.65
N SER A 35 15.14 -21.42 3.09
CA SER A 35 14.00 -22.34 3.11
C SER A 35 13.88 -23.15 4.39
N SER A 36 14.96 -23.32 5.13
CA SER A 36 14.93 -23.98 6.44
C SER A 36 14.44 -23.06 7.55
N VAL A 37 14.76 -21.76 7.49
CA VAL A 37 14.38 -20.79 8.54
C VAL A 37 13.02 -20.13 8.32
N CYS A 38 12.44 -20.22 7.12
CA CYS A 38 11.18 -19.56 6.82
C CYS A 38 9.97 -20.37 7.33
N SER A 39 9.17 -19.78 8.22
CA SER A 39 7.95 -20.41 8.77
C SER A 39 6.87 -20.74 7.71
N LEU A 40 6.96 -20.15 6.52
CA LEU A 40 6.05 -20.39 5.39
C LEU A 40 6.50 -21.53 4.47
N SER A 41 7.73 -22.00 4.65
CA SER A 41 8.33 -23.08 3.86
C SER A 41 7.93 -24.43 4.45
N THR A 42 7.57 -25.39 3.59
CA THR A 42 7.34 -26.79 3.99
C THR A 42 8.20 -27.72 3.14
N THR A 43 8.33 -28.98 3.55
CA THR A 43 9.10 -30.00 2.82
C THR A 43 8.64 -30.17 1.39
N GLU A 44 7.32 -30.14 1.15
CA GLU A 44 6.70 -30.30 -0.16
C GLU A 44 6.71 -29.01 -0.98
N LYS A 45 6.85 -27.85 -0.31
CA LYS A 45 6.71 -26.53 -0.91
C LYS A 45 7.80 -25.58 -0.38
N PRO A 46 9.08 -25.87 -0.71
CA PRO A 46 10.21 -25.10 -0.21
C PRO A 46 10.20 -23.68 -0.79
N PHE A 47 10.44 -22.69 0.08
CA PHE A 47 10.41 -21.26 -0.25
C PHE A 47 11.41 -20.51 0.64
N PRO A 48 12.19 -19.49 0.19
CA PRO A 48 12.19 -18.86 -1.12
C PRO A 48 13.38 -19.25 -2.03
N ARG A 49 14.05 -20.39 -1.79
CA ARG A 49 15.27 -20.78 -2.52
C ARG A 49 15.07 -20.78 -4.05
N LYS A 50 13.95 -21.33 -4.51
CA LYS A 50 13.57 -21.43 -5.93
C LYS A 50 13.39 -20.04 -6.54
N GLU A 51 12.72 -19.14 -5.84
CA GLU A 51 12.47 -17.77 -6.26
C GLU A 51 13.78 -16.98 -6.36
N MET A 52 14.73 -17.21 -5.45
CA MET A 52 16.08 -16.65 -5.53
C MET A 52 16.83 -17.10 -6.79
N LEU A 53 16.70 -18.37 -7.18
CA LEU A 53 17.31 -18.90 -8.39
C LEU A 53 16.72 -18.23 -9.64
N LEU A 54 15.39 -18.20 -9.73
CA LEU A 54 14.66 -17.59 -10.84
C LEU A 54 14.99 -16.09 -10.95
N ALA A 55 15.09 -15.39 -9.82
CA ALA A 55 15.47 -13.97 -9.80
C ALA A 55 16.92 -13.79 -10.28
N GLY A 56 17.84 -14.67 -9.84
CA GLY A 56 19.22 -14.69 -10.29
C GLY A 56 19.38 -14.96 -11.79
N TRP A 57 18.51 -15.78 -12.38
CA TRP A 57 18.48 -16.07 -13.82
C TRP A 57 17.69 -15.07 -14.66
N GLY A 58 17.08 -14.06 -14.04
CA GLY A 58 16.28 -13.07 -14.76
C GLY A 58 14.97 -13.65 -15.33
N GLN A 59 14.36 -14.64 -14.68
CA GLN A 59 13.13 -15.29 -15.14
C GLN A 59 11.88 -14.47 -14.74
N ALA A 60 11.77 -13.26 -15.30
CA ALA A 60 10.74 -12.27 -14.97
C ALA A 60 9.32 -12.82 -15.13
N ASP A 61 9.03 -13.47 -16.25
CA ASP A 61 7.71 -14.04 -16.55
C ASP A 61 7.33 -15.16 -15.60
N THR A 62 8.29 -16.04 -15.26
CA THR A 62 8.01 -17.15 -14.34
C THR A 62 7.73 -16.63 -12.94
N LEU A 63 8.50 -15.65 -12.46
CA LEU A 63 8.27 -15.03 -11.15
C LEU A 63 6.97 -14.22 -11.10
N SER A 64 6.61 -13.53 -12.19
CA SER A 64 5.40 -12.70 -12.25
C SER A 64 4.12 -13.52 -12.05
N LYS A 65 4.16 -14.81 -12.43
CA LYS A 65 3.06 -15.76 -12.30
C LYS A 65 3.08 -16.56 -10.99
N ASP A 66 4.18 -16.50 -10.23
CA ASP A 66 4.38 -17.30 -9.03
C ASP A 66 3.70 -16.64 -7.81
N PRO A 67 2.65 -17.25 -7.22
CA PRO A 67 1.99 -16.68 -6.05
C PRO A 67 2.90 -16.65 -4.81
N ASP A 68 3.97 -17.45 -4.76
CA ASP A 68 4.83 -17.58 -3.58
C ASP A 68 5.56 -16.28 -3.23
N ILE A 69 5.89 -15.45 -4.22
CA ILE A 69 6.53 -14.14 -3.99
C ILE A 69 5.66 -13.24 -3.10
N TRP A 70 4.33 -13.40 -3.15
CA TRP A 70 3.34 -12.61 -2.40
C TRP A 70 3.06 -13.17 -1.01
N LEU A 71 3.43 -14.43 -0.75
CA LEU A 71 3.29 -15.03 0.57
C LEU A 71 4.31 -14.45 1.55
N CYS A 72 5.46 -13.99 1.05
CA CYS A 72 6.51 -13.34 1.83
C CYS A 72 6.00 -12.12 2.60
N TYR A 73 6.28 -12.05 3.91
CA TYR A 73 6.05 -10.83 4.69
C TYR A 73 7.27 -9.91 4.74
N GLN A 74 8.40 -10.31 4.15
CA GLN A 74 9.68 -9.62 4.29
C GLN A 74 10.08 -9.44 5.77
N CYS A 75 9.90 -10.48 6.59
CA CYS A 75 10.36 -10.47 7.98
C CYS A 75 11.89 -10.41 8.11
N ASN A 76 12.60 -10.76 7.04
CA ASN A 76 14.05 -10.80 6.92
C ASN A 76 14.77 -11.87 7.74
N ASP A 77 14.08 -12.84 8.34
CA ASP A 77 14.73 -14.02 8.96
C ASP A 77 15.70 -14.68 7.97
N CYS A 78 15.23 -14.93 6.75
CA CYS A 78 16.04 -15.51 5.68
C CYS A 78 17.23 -14.63 5.23
N SER A 79 17.16 -13.31 5.43
CA SER A 79 18.26 -12.39 5.16
C SER A 79 19.28 -12.42 6.30
N THR A 80 18.83 -12.39 7.55
CA THR A 80 19.66 -12.46 8.76
C THR A 80 20.52 -13.72 8.80
N TYR A 81 19.93 -14.87 8.46
CA TYR A 81 20.65 -16.16 8.49
C TYR A 81 21.39 -16.48 7.17
N CYS A 82 21.38 -15.59 6.17
CA CYS A 82 22.01 -15.89 4.89
C CYS A 82 23.55 -15.84 4.99
N PRO A 83 24.29 -16.95 4.81
CA PRO A 83 25.75 -16.98 4.94
C PRO A 83 26.50 -16.20 3.85
N ARG A 84 25.78 -15.77 2.80
CA ARG A 84 26.31 -15.00 1.68
C ARG A 84 25.77 -13.57 1.65
N GLU A 85 24.95 -13.18 2.63
CA GLU A 85 24.30 -11.88 2.67
C GLU A 85 23.56 -11.55 1.36
N ALA A 86 22.92 -12.57 0.76
CA ALA A 86 22.19 -12.43 -0.51
C ALA A 86 20.82 -11.77 -0.36
N LYS A 87 20.46 -11.38 0.88
CA LYS A 87 19.23 -10.69 1.30
C LYS A 87 17.94 -11.19 0.62
N PRO A 88 17.54 -12.47 0.80
CA PRO A 88 16.38 -13.03 0.10
C PRO A 88 15.07 -12.28 0.33
N GLY A 89 14.87 -11.71 1.52
CA GLY A 89 13.70 -10.88 1.81
C GLY A 89 13.61 -9.64 0.91
N ASP A 90 14.74 -9.02 0.61
CA ASP A 90 14.83 -7.80 -0.20
C ASP A 90 14.71 -8.11 -1.68
N VAL A 91 15.30 -9.23 -2.12
CA VAL A 91 15.11 -9.73 -3.48
C VAL A 91 13.62 -9.98 -3.75
N LEU A 92 12.90 -10.64 -2.84
CA LEU A 92 11.46 -10.86 -3.02
C LEU A 92 10.65 -9.57 -2.99
N ALA A 93 11.03 -8.59 -2.16
CA ALA A 93 10.40 -7.27 -2.16
C ALA A 93 10.64 -6.53 -3.49
N ALA A 94 11.84 -6.62 -4.05
CA ALA A 94 12.21 -6.05 -5.34
C ALA A 94 11.46 -6.74 -6.49
N VAL A 95 11.35 -8.06 -6.48
CA VAL A 95 10.55 -8.81 -7.47
C VAL A 95 9.09 -8.39 -7.44
N ARG A 96 8.47 -8.29 -6.25
CA ARG A 96 7.09 -7.78 -6.15
C ARG A 96 6.94 -6.35 -6.67
N SER A 97 7.99 -5.54 -6.52
CA SER A 97 7.98 -4.16 -7.00
C SER A 97 7.94 -4.09 -8.52
N PHE A 98 8.75 -4.92 -9.17
CA PHE A 98 8.68 -5.13 -10.61
C PHE A 98 7.29 -5.62 -11.06
N VAL A 99 6.71 -6.59 -10.35
CA VAL A 99 5.42 -7.18 -10.75
C VAL A 99 4.28 -6.15 -10.69
N TYR A 100 4.11 -5.39 -9.61
CA TYR A 100 3.02 -4.39 -9.61
C TYR A 100 3.24 -3.27 -10.63
N GLU A 101 4.49 -2.87 -10.91
CA GLU A 101 4.81 -1.86 -11.92
C GLU A 101 4.48 -2.37 -13.33
N ARG A 102 4.77 -3.65 -13.60
CA ARG A 102 4.44 -4.31 -14.86
C ARG A 102 2.93 -4.40 -15.13
N PHE A 103 2.15 -4.66 -14.09
CA PHE A 103 0.68 -4.78 -14.19
C PHE A 103 -0.08 -3.47 -14.00
N ALA A 104 0.60 -2.39 -13.61
CA ALA A 104 0.01 -1.07 -13.48
C ALA A 104 -0.69 -0.64 -14.79
N PHE A 105 -1.91 -0.13 -14.66
CA PHE A 105 -2.67 0.40 -15.78
C PHE A 105 -3.22 1.80 -15.45
N PRO A 106 -2.89 2.84 -16.25
CA PRO A 106 -2.04 2.80 -17.43
C PRO A 106 -0.55 2.67 -17.04
N SER A 107 0.24 1.99 -17.89
CA SER A 107 1.62 1.61 -17.55
C SER A 107 2.55 2.79 -17.34
N PHE A 108 2.35 3.91 -18.06
CA PHE A 108 3.18 5.10 -17.94
C PHE A 108 3.15 5.71 -16.52
N MET A 109 2.08 5.52 -15.75
CA MET A 109 1.98 6.00 -14.37
C MET A 109 2.84 5.20 -13.39
N GLY A 110 2.97 3.89 -13.59
CA GLY A 110 3.93 3.08 -12.84
C GLY A 110 5.36 3.62 -13.01
N HIS A 111 5.77 3.83 -14.26
CA HIS A 111 7.10 4.35 -14.59
C HIS A 111 7.34 5.76 -14.06
N ALA A 112 6.33 6.65 -14.15
CA ALA A 112 6.44 8.01 -13.63
C ALA A 112 6.66 8.02 -12.11
N LEU A 113 5.89 7.24 -11.35
CA LEU A 113 6.03 7.18 -9.90
C LEU A 113 7.29 6.41 -9.45
N ALA A 114 7.83 5.54 -10.30
CA ALA A 114 9.13 4.90 -10.09
C ALA A 114 10.34 5.80 -10.41
N ALA A 115 10.12 6.98 -10.98
CA ALA A 115 11.15 7.93 -11.37
C ALA A 115 11.18 9.16 -10.44
N PRO A 116 12.23 9.33 -9.61
CA PRO A 116 12.34 10.49 -8.70
C PRO A 116 12.24 11.84 -9.40
N ARG A 117 12.72 11.94 -10.64
CA ARG A 117 12.66 13.15 -11.47
C ARG A 117 11.24 13.60 -11.81
N ALA A 118 10.26 12.70 -11.80
CA ALA A 118 8.86 13.05 -12.09
C ALA A 118 8.12 13.54 -10.84
N LEU A 119 8.70 13.40 -9.65
CA LEU A 119 8.04 13.69 -8.39
C LEU A 119 7.53 15.13 -8.28
N PRO A 120 8.26 16.19 -8.68
CA PRO A 120 7.74 17.56 -8.61
C PRO A 120 6.46 17.74 -9.44
N LEU A 121 6.41 17.14 -10.63
CA LEU A 121 5.23 17.18 -11.50
C LEU A 121 4.05 16.41 -10.89
N LEU A 122 4.31 15.26 -10.27
CA LEU A 122 3.31 14.44 -9.59
C LEU A 122 2.72 15.13 -8.34
N PHE A 123 3.46 16.01 -7.67
CA PHE A 123 2.91 16.85 -6.61
C PHE A 123 2.18 18.09 -7.15
N LEU A 124 2.68 18.66 -8.24
CA LEU A 124 2.07 19.82 -8.86
C LEU A 124 0.64 19.50 -9.33
N ALA A 125 0.40 18.30 -9.86
CA ALA A 125 -0.93 17.89 -10.32
C ALA A 125 -2.04 18.01 -9.25
N PRO A 126 -1.97 17.35 -8.07
CA PRO A 126 -2.98 17.52 -7.03
C PRO A 126 -3.07 18.96 -6.51
N MET A 127 -1.94 19.66 -6.39
CA MET A 127 -1.93 21.06 -5.94
C MET A 127 -2.75 21.94 -6.87
N LEU A 128 -2.52 21.84 -8.18
CA LEU A 128 -3.23 22.61 -9.19
C LEU A 128 -4.70 22.20 -9.29
N VAL A 129 -5.01 20.90 -9.26
CA VAL A 129 -6.40 20.40 -9.32
C VAL A 129 -7.21 20.94 -8.14
N ILE A 130 -6.69 20.81 -6.91
CA ILE A 130 -7.39 21.28 -5.70
C ILE A 130 -7.48 22.80 -5.70
N ALA A 131 -6.42 23.52 -6.11
CA ALA A 131 -6.46 24.98 -6.22
C ALA A 131 -7.49 25.47 -7.25
N ALA A 132 -7.56 24.82 -8.41
CA ALA A 132 -8.55 25.13 -9.46
C ALA A 132 -9.98 24.90 -8.97
N VAL A 133 -10.21 23.83 -8.20
CA VAL A 133 -11.51 23.52 -7.59
C VAL A 133 -11.92 24.59 -6.58
N ILE A 134 -11.01 25.04 -5.71
CA ILE A 134 -11.24 26.13 -4.77
C ILE A 134 -11.55 27.44 -5.51
N PHE A 135 -10.81 27.73 -6.57
CA PHE A 135 -11.05 28.91 -7.41
C PHE A 135 -12.43 28.86 -8.05
N ALA A 136 -12.78 27.75 -8.70
CA ALA A 136 -14.09 27.54 -9.31
C ALA A 136 -15.23 27.64 -8.29
N SER A 137 -15.06 27.10 -7.08
CA SER A 137 -16.07 27.19 -6.02
C SER A 137 -16.27 28.62 -5.52
N LYS A 138 -15.22 29.44 -5.46
CA LYS A 138 -15.35 30.87 -5.12
C LYS A 138 -16.06 31.66 -6.21
N THR A 139 -15.78 31.37 -7.48
CA THR A 139 -16.51 31.97 -8.60
C THR A 139 -18.00 31.60 -8.56
N LEU A 140 -18.31 30.33 -8.25
CA LEU A 140 -19.68 29.85 -8.12
C LEU A 140 -20.40 30.47 -6.90
N GLN A 141 -19.72 30.58 -5.75
CA GLN A 141 -20.24 31.26 -4.57
C GLN A 141 -20.44 32.77 -4.80
N LEU A 142 -19.56 33.43 -5.56
CA LEU A 142 -19.72 34.84 -5.95
C LEU A 142 -20.97 35.05 -6.83
N GLN A 143 -21.32 34.06 -7.66
CA GLN A 143 -22.57 34.07 -8.43
C GLN A 143 -23.82 33.74 -7.59
N LEU A 144 -23.69 32.94 -6.53
CA LEU A 144 -24.81 32.54 -5.64
C LEU A 144 -25.02 33.43 -4.41
N SER A 145 -24.08 34.30 -4.02
CA SER A 145 -24.16 35.08 -2.78
C SER A 145 -25.04 36.34 -2.92
N LEU A 146 -26.35 36.13 -2.93
CA LEU A 146 -27.31 37.02 -2.28
C LEU A 146 -27.45 36.57 -0.81
N ARG A 147 -26.81 37.30 0.12
CA ARG A 147 -27.03 37.28 1.60
C ARG A 147 -26.66 35.96 2.33
N GLU A 148 -25.82 35.98 3.35
CA GLU A 148 -26.21 36.10 4.78
C GLU A 148 -25.03 36.61 5.62
N PRO A 149 -25.19 37.73 6.36
CA PRO A 149 -24.24 38.17 7.36
C PRO A 149 -24.58 37.57 8.73
N GLY A 150 -23.63 36.86 9.36
CA GLY A 150 -23.76 36.52 10.79
C GLY A 150 -23.25 35.14 11.21
N LEU A 151 -21.98 34.81 10.96
CA LEU A 151 -21.32 33.75 11.73
C LEU A 151 -19.84 34.07 11.92
N ALA A 152 -19.57 34.93 12.88
CA ALA A 152 -18.26 35.14 13.47
C ALA A 152 -17.87 33.91 14.32
N ASP A 153 -16.57 33.62 14.34
CA ASP A 153 -15.83 32.82 15.34
C ASP A 153 -15.66 31.29 15.18
N ALA A 154 -16.23 30.62 14.17
CA ALA A 154 -15.94 29.19 13.92
C ALA A 154 -15.30 28.92 12.55
N VAL A 155 -14.19 28.14 12.55
CA VAL A 155 -13.56 27.62 11.33
C VAL A 155 -14.49 26.60 10.66
N VAL A 156 -15.05 26.99 9.52
CA VAL A 156 -15.93 26.17 8.68
C VAL A 156 -15.26 25.98 7.32
N PHE A 157 -14.88 24.74 7.00
CA PHE A 157 -14.14 24.43 5.76
C PHE A 157 -14.96 24.69 4.50
N ASP A 158 -16.27 24.51 4.54
CA ASP A 158 -17.17 24.68 3.39
C ASP A 158 -17.15 26.12 2.79
N LYS A 159 -16.74 27.12 3.59
CA LYS A 159 -16.52 28.50 3.13
C LYS A 159 -15.43 28.61 2.04
N VAL A 160 -14.44 27.73 2.06
CA VAL A 160 -13.31 27.74 1.11
C VAL A 160 -13.33 26.49 0.22
N PHE A 161 -13.70 25.36 0.79
CA PHE A 161 -13.73 24.05 0.16
C PHE A 161 -15.18 23.60 0.05
N ASN A 162 -15.90 24.15 -0.92
CA ASN A 162 -17.31 23.85 -1.11
C ASN A 162 -17.51 22.34 -1.31
N ILE A 163 -18.24 21.72 -0.40
CA ILE A 163 -18.42 20.27 -0.38
C ILE A 163 -19.07 19.74 -1.66
N HIS A 164 -19.96 20.52 -2.27
CA HIS A 164 -20.65 20.14 -3.50
C HIS A 164 -19.75 20.14 -4.74
N VAL A 165 -18.55 20.71 -4.67
CA VAL A 165 -17.56 20.67 -5.75
C VAL A 165 -16.45 19.67 -5.43
N VAL A 166 -15.94 19.69 -4.20
CA VAL A 166 -14.83 18.82 -3.77
C VAL A 166 -15.28 17.35 -3.72
N GLU A 167 -16.46 17.05 -3.20
CA GLU A 167 -16.91 15.68 -3.04
C GLU A 167 -17.13 14.95 -4.39
N PRO A 168 -17.86 15.51 -5.39
CA PRO A 168 -18.00 14.85 -6.68
C PRO A 168 -16.66 14.63 -7.40
N LEU A 169 -15.70 15.55 -7.27
CA LEU A 169 -14.35 15.36 -7.80
C LEU A 169 -13.68 14.12 -7.19
N PHE A 170 -13.69 13.98 -5.86
CA PHE A 170 -13.10 12.83 -5.20
C PHE A 170 -13.86 11.53 -5.50
N ILE A 171 -15.18 11.56 -5.59
CA ILE A 171 -15.98 10.38 -5.98
C ILE A 171 -15.63 9.94 -7.41
N ALA A 172 -15.71 10.86 -8.39
CA ALA A 172 -15.44 10.55 -9.79
C ALA A 172 -13.99 10.08 -9.99
N GLY A 173 -13.04 10.74 -9.34
CA GLY A 173 -11.64 10.33 -9.38
C GLY A 173 -11.38 8.97 -8.73
N ASN A 174 -12.01 8.68 -7.58
CA ASN A 174 -11.89 7.36 -6.95
C ASN A 174 -12.46 6.26 -7.86
N ILE A 175 -13.59 6.49 -8.53
CA ILE A 175 -14.15 5.55 -9.52
C ILE A 175 -13.13 5.26 -10.62
N LEU A 176 -12.51 6.31 -11.19
CA LEU A 176 -11.48 6.16 -12.22
C LEU A 176 -10.26 5.37 -11.69
N VAL A 177 -9.75 5.72 -10.52
CA VAL A 177 -8.61 5.06 -9.87
C VAL A 177 -8.90 3.59 -9.61
N PHE A 178 -10.10 3.26 -9.13
CA PHE A 178 -10.52 1.86 -8.91
C PHE A 178 -10.70 1.10 -10.23
N ALA A 179 -11.20 1.73 -11.28
CA ALA A 179 -11.28 1.11 -12.61
C ALA A 179 -9.87 0.80 -13.17
N CYS A 180 -8.93 1.73 -13.03
CA CYS A 180 -7.53 1.54 -13.38
C CYS A 180 -6.87 0.40 -12.57
N ALA A 181 -7.08 0.40 -11.24
CA ALA A 181 -6.60 -0.66 -10.37
C ALA A 181 -7.18 -2.02 -10.77
N PHE A 182 -8.49 -2.08 -11.02
CA PHE A 182 -9.18 -3.29 -11.44
C PHE A 182 -8.59 -3.86 -12.73
N ALA A 183 -8.32 -3.01 -13.74
CA ALA A 183 -7.70 -3.46 -14.99
C ALA A 183 -6.33 -4.12 -14.76
N GLY A 184 -5.48 -3.55 -13.90
CA GLY A 184 -4.18 -4.13 -13.55
C GLY A 184 -4.30 -5.44 -12.77
N LEU A 185 -5.17 -5.45 -11.75
CA LEU A 185 -5.44 -6.63 -10.92
C LEU A 185 -6.05 -7.79 -11.71
N TRP A 186 -6.96 -7.50 -12.65
CA TRP A 186 -7.58 -8.49 -13.53
C TRP A 186 -6.53 -9.16 -14.42
N ARG A 187 -5.63 -8.37 -15.03
CA ARG A 187 -4.52 -8.90 -15.84
C ARG A 187 -3.58 -9.78 -15.02
N PHE A 188 -3.30 -9.37 -13.78
CA PHE A 188 -2.47 -10.16 -12.87
C PHE A 188 -3.15 -11.47 -12.47
N TRP A 189 -4.43 -11.43 -12.09
CA TRP A 189 -5.20 -12.62 -11.71
C TRP A 189 -5.19 -13.68 -12.82
N ASN A 190 -5.42 -13.27 -14.06
CA ASN A 190 -5.46 -14.18 -15.21
C ASN A 190 -4.10 -14.77 -15.58
N GLN A 191 -2.99 -14.30 -14.99
CA GLN A 191 -1.65 -14.83 -15.22
C GLN A 191 -1.13 -15.71 -14.09
N LEU A 192 -1.75 -15.70 -12.91
CA LEU A 192 -1.28 -16.49 -11.78
C LEU A 192 -1.32 -17.99 -12.10
N GLU A 193 -0.20 -18.67 -11.85
CA GLU A 193 -0.10 -20.12 -12.02
C GLU A 193 -0.43 -20.85 -10.71
N SER A 194 -1.29 -21.86 -10.80
CA SER A 194 -1.57 -22.78 -9.70
C SER A 194 -0.51 -23.88 -9.67
N ARG A 195 0.60 -23.65 -8.95
CA ARG A 195 1.52 -24.74 -8.59
C ARG A 195 0.99 -25.47 -7.37
N SER A 196 -0.02 -26.32 -7.55
CA SER A 196 -0.59 -27.14 -6.47
C SER A 196 -0.09 -28.59 -6.54
N SER A 197 0.05 -29.19 -5.37
CA SER A 197 0.26 -30.63 -5.18
C SER A 197 -0.95 -31.31 -4.53
N GLY A 198 -2.12 -30.65 -4.48
CA GLY A 198 -3.31 -31.22 -3.83
C GLY A 198 -4.61 -30.46 -4.06
N ALA A 199 -5.72 -31.05 -3.61
CA ALA A 199 -7.07 -30.49 -3.72
C ALA A 199 -7.19 -29.17 -2.95
N GLY A 200 -7.53 -28.10 -3.68
CA GLY A 200 -7.81 -26.78 -3.13
C GLY A 200 -9.05 -26.75 -2.23
N ILE A 201 -9.23 -25.67 -1.45
CA ILE A 201 -10.41 -25.48 -0.58
C ILE A 201 -11.57 -24.75 -1.29
N GLY A 202 -11.44 -24.48 -2.59
CA GLY A 202 -12.38 -23.68 -3.37
C GLY A 202 -12.23 -22.17 -3.14
N PHE A 203 -12.77 -21.37 -4.07
CA PHE A 203 -12.56 -19.92 -4.09
C PHE A 203 -13.13 -19.21 -2.86
N VAL A 204 -14.38 -19.51 -2.48
CA VAL A 204 -15.06 -18.83 -1.36
C VAL A 204 -14.35 -19.08 -0.04
N ALA A 205 -14.00 -20.34 0.26
CA ALA A 205 -13.23 -20.65 1.47
C ALA A 205 -11.82 -20.04 1.41
N GLY A 206 -11.21 -19.97 0.23
CA GLY A 206 -9.94 -19.29 0.01
C GLY A 206 -9.99 -17.80 0.31
N VAL A 207 -11.08 -17.11 -0.07
CA VAL A 207 -11.33 -15.71 0.29
C VAL A 207 -11.44 -15.55 1.80
N VAL A 208 -12.25 -16.38 2.47
CA VAL A 208 -12.42 -16.30 3.93
C VAL A 208 -11.09 -16.52 4.66
N ALA A 209 -10.30 -17.51 4.23
CA ALA A 209 -8.98 -17.78 4.80
C ALA A 209 -8.01 -16.61 4.57
N ALA A 210 -7.99 -16.05 3.36
CA ALA A 210 -7.16 -14.89 3.04
C ALA A 210 -7.53 -13.66 3.87
N VAL A 211 -8.82 -13.37 4.03
CA VAL A 211 -9.30 -12.25 4.85
C VAL A 211 -8.83 -12.41 6.30
N LYS A 212 -8.96 -13.62 6.88
CA LYS A 212 -8.47 -13.90 8.24
C LYS A 212 -6.95 -13.66 8.34
N ASP A 213 -6.16 -14.19 7.40
CA ASP A 213 -4.70 -14.00 7.38
C ASP A 213 -4.30 -12.52 7.25
N ILE A 214 -5.04 -11.74 6.47
CA ILE A 214 -4.76 -10.33 6.19
C ILE A 214 -5.14 -9.44 7.38
N VAL A 215 -6.35 -9.59 7.92
CA VAL A 215 -6.85 -8.74 9.01
C VAL A 215 -6.02 -8.96 10.27
N PHE A 216 -5.83 -10.21 10.67
CA PHE A 216 -5.17 -10.53 11.94
C PHE A 216 -3.64 -10.63 11.83
N HIS A 217 -3.08 -10.56 10.61
CA HIS A 217 -1.64 -10.68 10.36
C HIS A 217 -1.00 -11.93 11.02
N THR A 218 -1.78 -12.97 11.32
CA THR A 218 -1.32 -14.14 12.09
C THR A 218 -0.07 -14.80 11.52
N PRO A 219 0.09 -14.97 10.19
CA PRO A 219 1.30 -15.59 9.67
C PRO A 219 2.51 -14.64 9.73
N PHE A 220 2.30 -13.32 9.80
CA PHE A 220 3.38 -12.35 9.97
C PHE A 220 3.94 -12.39 11.40
N PHE A 221 3.10 -12.60 12.41
CA PHE A 221 3.54 -12.76 13.80
C PHE A 221 4.33 -14.05 14.06
N SER A 222 4.33 -15.00 13.11
CA SER A 222 5.16 -16.21 13.17
C SER A 222 6.62 -15.99 12.79
N CYS A 223 7.02 -14.77 12.41
CA CYS A 223 8.38 -14.44 12.04
C CYS A 223 9.13 -13.73 13.19
N ASP A 224 10.41 -14.03 13.36
CA ASP A 224 11.10 -13.71 14.62
C ASP A 224 12.03 -12.49 14.57
N ALA A 225 12.80 -12.29 13.49
CA ALA A 225 13.84 -11.26 13.43
C ALA A 225 13.30 -9.82 13.45
N ASN A 226 12.02 -9.62 13.13
CA ASN A 226 11.45 -8.27 13.02
C ASN A 226 10.03 -8.14 13.60
N LYS A 227 9.83 -8.62 14.83
CA LYS A 227 8.53 -8.54 15.55
C LYS A 227 8.00 -7.13 15.73
N THR A 228 8.86 -6.12 15.88
CA THR A 228 8.39 -4.73 15.96
C THR A 228 7.75 -4.28 14.64
N ARG A 229 8.26 -4.74 13.49
CA ARG A 229 7.70 -4.37 12.18
C ARG A 229 6.31 -4.95 11.97
N SER A 230 6.00 -6.15 12.48
CA SER A 230 4.65 -6.72 12.36
C SER A 230 3.63 -5.92 13.17
N TRP A 231 3.95 -5.53 14.40
CA TRP A 231 3.12 -4.64 15.20
C TRP A 231 2.95 -3.26 14.57
N ALA A 232 4.05 -2.62 14.15
CA ALA A 232 3.98 -1.32 13.51
C ALA A 232 3.16 -1.36 12.21
N HIS A 233 3.31 -2.41 11.40
CA HIS A 233 2.49 -2.61 10.20
C HIS A 233 1.00 -2.79 10.54
N LEU A 234 0.66 -3.56 11.58
CA LEU A 234 -0.72 -3.72 12.04
C LEU A 234 -1.32 -2.37 12.48
N MET A 235 -0.56 -1.54 13.21
CA MET A 235 -1.00 -0.20 13.60
C MET A 235 -1.26 0.70 12.38
N VAL A 236 -0.38 0.65 11.37
CA VAL A 236 -0.59 1.36 10.10
C VAL A 236 -1.85 0.85 9.38
N PHE A 237 -2.05 -0.47 9.32
CA PHE A 237 -3.22 -1.08 8.68
C PHE A 237 -4.52 -0.63 9.36
N LEU A 238 -4.59 -0.75 10.70
CA LEU A 238 -5.74 -0.31 11.49
C LEU A 238 -5.96 1.20 11.39
N GLY A 239 -4.89 1.99 11.43
CA GLY A 239 -4.96 3.44 11.27
C GLY A 239 -5.47 3.87 9.89
N PHE A 240 -4.99 3.25 8.82
CA PHE A 240 -5.42 3.60 7.46
C PHE A 240 -6.87 3.21 7.20
N PHE A 241 -7.23 1.95 7.45
CA PHE A 241 -8.60 1.48 7.21
C PHE A 241 -9.62 2.11 8.17
N GLY A 242 -9.22 2.37 9.41
CA GLY A 242 -10.05 3.12 10.35
C GLY A 242 -10.29 4.56 9.91
N ALA A 243 -9.26 5.25 9.40
CA ALA A 243 -9.41 6.60 8.85
C ALA A 243 -10.29 6.62 7.58
N ALA A 244 -10.12 5.64 6.68
CA ALA A 244 -10.97 5.48 5.51
C ALA A 244 -12.44 5.20 5.90
N ALA A 245 -12.67 4.34 6.90
CA ALA A 245 -14.00 4.08 7.45
C ALA A 245 -14.61 5.33 8.09
N THR A 246 -13.84 6.12 8.85
CA THR A 246 -14.29 7.40 9.39
C THR A 246 -14.74 8.36 8.30
N ALA A 247 -13.98 8.48 7.21
CA ALA A 247 -14.36 9.34 6.07
C ALA A 247 -15.65 8.85 5.39
N GLY A 248 -15.76 7.54 5.13
CA GLY A 248 -16.95 6.94 4.52
C GLY A 248 -18.21 7.07 5.39
N LEU A 249 -18.10 6.77 6.69
CA LEU A 249 -19.20 6.94 7.63
C LEU A 249 -19.60 8.42 7.77
N GLY A 250 -18.65 9.35 7.73
CA GLY A 250 -18.96 10.78 7.70
C GLY A 250 -19.76 11.21 6.46
N ALA A 251 -19.48 10.62 5.29
CA ALA A 251 -20.29 10.84 4.10
C ALA A 251 -21.71 10.25 4.23
N VAL A 252 -21.85 9.08 4.86
CA VAL A 252 -23.16 8.47 5.14
C VAL A 252 -23.99 9.34 6.08
N GLU A 253 -23.42 9.85 7.17
CA GLU A 253 -24.08 10.81 8.08
C GLU A 253 -24.63 12.03 7.33
N LEU A 254 -23.83 12.59 6.43
CA LEU A 254 -24.23 13.76 5.66
C LEU A 254 -25.30 13.45 4.60
N LYS A 255 -25.15 12.36 3.85
CA LYS A 255 -25.99 12.08 2.67
C LYS A 255 -27.27 11.33 3.00
N LEU A 256 -27.17 10.36 3.91
CA LEU A 256 -28.26 9.46 4.23
C LEU A 256 -29.07 9.94 5.43
N PHE A 257 -28.39 10.48 6.45
CA PHE A 257 -29.02 10.97 7.67
C PHE A 257 -29.17 12.48 7.74
N HIS A 258 -28.63 13.22 6.75
CA HIS A 258 -28.71 14.68 6.64
C HIS A 258 -28.16 15.43 7.87
N HIS A 259 -27.24 14.82 8.62
CA HIS A 259 -26.59 15.48 9.74
C HIS A 259 -25.48 16.42 9.23
N PRO A 260 -25.59 17.75 9.48
CA PRO A 260 -24.62 18.69 8.95
C PRO A 260 -23.27 18.60 9.69
N PRO A 261 -22.13 18.77 9.00
CA PRO A 261 -20.85 18.93 9.66
C PRO A 261 -20.83 20.25 10.48
N PRO A 262 -20.06 20.33 11.57
CA PRO A 262 -19.10 19.35 12.06
C PRO A 262 -19.72 18.24 12.92
N ILE A 263 -19.26 17.01 12.75
CA ILE A 263 -19.64 15.90 13.64
C ILE A 263 -19.09 16.17 15.07
N PRO A 264 -19.92 16.10 16.12
CA PRO A 264 -19.51 16.33 17.51
C PRO A 264 -18.39 15.41 17.99
N LEU A 265 -17.54 15.89 18.91
CA LEU A 265 -16.39 15.12 19.44
C LEU A 265 -16.79 13.84 20.19
N GLY A 266 -17.98 13.80 20.78
CA GLY A 266 -18.53 12.62 21.45
C GLY A 266 -19.07 11.56 20.50
N HIS A 267 -19.13 11.83 19.20
CA HIS A 267 -19.68 10.88 18.22
C HIS A 267 -18.71 9.70 17.99
N PRO A 268 -19.20 8.45 17.89
CA PRO A 268 -18.34 7.28 17.67
C PRO A 268 -17.43 7.38 16.44
N ILE A 269 -17.90 8.00 15.35
CA ILE A 269 -17.10 8.25 14.14
C ILE A 269 -15.86 9.10 14.46
N LYS A 270 -15.96 10.07 15.37
CA LYS A 270 -14.84 10.91 15.79
C LYS A 270 -13.85 10.15 16.67
N TRP A 271 -14.32 9.27 17.55
CA TRP A 271 -13.46 8.40 18.33
C TRP A 271 -12.67 7.44 17.43
N LEU A 272 -13.35 6.83 16.45
CA LEU A 272 -12.70 6.00 15.43
C LEU A 272 -11.64 6.80 14.67
N GLY A 273 -11.96 8.02 14.23
CA GLY A 273 -11.03 8.87 13.49
C GLY A 273 -9.78 9.25 14.29
N ASN A 274 -9.97 9.65 15.55
CA ASN A 274 -8.87 10.01 16.45
C ASN A 274 -7.96 8.82 16.74
N LEU A 275 -8.55 7.67 17.09
CA LEU A 275 -7.78 6.45 17.34
C LEU A 275 -7.01 6.03 16.08
N SER A 276 -7.64 6.12 14.92
CA SER A 276 -7.03 5.79 13.62
C SER A 276 -5.85 6.70 13.30
N GLY A 277 -6.00 8.01 13.53
CA GLY A 277 -4.91 8.98 13.37
C GLY A 277 -3.73 8.70 14.29
N VAL A 278 -3.99 8.40 15.57
CA VAL A 278 -2.93 8.06 16.54
C VAL A 278 -2.20 6.78 16.15
N LEU A 279 -2.94 5.70 15.85
CA LEU A 279 -2.35 4.44 15.42
C LEU A 279 -1.55 4.58 14.13
N GLY A 280 -2.07 5.35 13.17
CA GLY A 280 -1.41 5.66 11.91
C GLY A 280 -0.08 6.39 12.11
N ILE A 281 -0.06 7.46 12.93
CA ILE A 281 1.15 8.23 13.26
C ILE A 281 2.17 7.37 13.98
N LEU A 282 1.77 6.63 15.02
CA LEU A 282 2.68 5.79 15.79
C LEU A 282 3.25 4.66 14.93
N GLY A 283 2.40 3.96 14.17
CA GLY A 283 2.82 2.86 13.31
C GLY A 283 3.79 3.31 12.22
N THR A 284 3.46 4.38 11.49
CA THR A 284 4.34 4.93 10.45
C THR A 284 5.61 5.55 11.05
N GLY A 285 5.52 6.21 12.21
CA GLY A 285 6.65 6.76 12.94
C GLY A 285 7.65 5.69 13.38
N ILE A 286 7.19 4.57 13.94
CA ILE A 286 8.05 3.44 14.29
C ILE A 286 8.77 2.90 13.04
N LEU A 287 8.06 2.74 11.91
CA LEU A 287 8.66 2.27 10.67
C LEU A 287 9.70 3.26 10.11
N LEU A 288 9.45 4.57 10.21
CA LEU A 288 10.39 5.61 9.77
C LEU A 288 11.65 5.63 10.63
N VAL A 289 11.51 5.65 11.96
CA VAL A 289 12.64 5.66 12.90
C VAL A 289 13.50 4.42 12.71
N ARG A 290 12.88 3.24 12.59
CA ARG A 290 13.63 2.00 12.32
C ARG A 290 14.40 2.09 11.02
N ARG A 291 13.80 2.62 9.95
CA ARG A 291 14.47 2.77 8.65
C ARG A 291 15.67 3.73 8.71
N LEU A 292 15.65 4.72 9.60
CA LEU A 292 16.78 5.60 9.87
C LEU A 292 17.86 4.94 10.75
N ALA A 293 17.45 4.23 11.81
CA ALA A 293 18.33 3.71 12.84
C ALA A 293 18.94 2.34 12.53
N ASP A 294 18.26 1.50 11.74
CA ASP A 294 18.62 0.10 11.54
C ASP A 294 18.60 -0.27 10.04
N LYS A 295 19.61 0.20 9.33
CA LYS A 295 19.71 0.05 7.87
C LYS A 295 19.92 -1.40 7.41
N GLU A 296 20.42 -2.27 8.29
CA GLU A 296 20.73 -3.66 7.95
C GLU A 296 19.53 -4.60 8.14
N SER A 297 18.71 -4.41 9.19
CA SER A 297 17.58 -5.31 9.47
C SER A 297 16.27 -4.94 8.73
N VAL A 298 16.11 -3.68 8.34
CA VAL A 298 14.87 -3.15 7.74
C VAL A 298 14.64 -3.66 6.32
N GLY A 299 15.70 -4.11 5.65
CA GLY A 299 15.65 -4.65 4.30
C GLY A 299 15.56 -3.57 3.21
N ALA A 300 14.78 -3.83 2.16
CA ALA A 300 14.66 -2.99 0.97
C ALA A 300 14.42 -1.51 1.34
N ASN A 301 15.32 -0.65 0.88
CA ASN A 301 15.42 0.76 1.27
C ASN A 301 15.43 1.72 0.08
N GLY A 302 14.64 1.40 -0.94
CA GLY A 302 14.59 2.16 -2.18
C GLY A 302 13.81 3.48 -2.04
N TYR A 303 13.92 4.32 -3.06
CA TYR A 303 13.19 5.59 -3.18
C TYR A 303 11.68 5.42 -2.97
N GLN A 304 11.05 4.42 -3.60
CA GLN A 304 9.61 4.20 -3.52
C GLN A 304 9.17 3.80 -2.11
N ASP A 305 10.01 3.09 -1.34
CA ASP A 305 9.71 2.70 0.03
C ASP A 305 9.70 3.95 0.95
N TRP A 306 10.64 4.87 0.74
CA TRP A 306 10.68 6.16 1.45
C TRP A 306 9.51 7.06 1.08
N LEU A 307 9.29 7.27 -0.22
CA LEU A 307 8.20 8.12 -0.70
C LEU A 307 6.87 7.64 -0.13
N PHE A 308 6.59 6.35 -0.22
CA PHE A 308 5.34 5.79 0.27
C PHE A 308 5.16 6.00 1.78
N LEU A 309 6.19 5.67 2.56
CA LEU A 309 6.11 5.75 4.02
C LEU A 309 6.02 7.20 4.52
N ILE A 310 6.76 8.14 3.91
CA ILE A 310 6.67 9.56 4.22
C ILE A 310 5.29 10.10 3.87
N MET A 311 4.76 9.79 2.69
CA MET A 311 3.45 10.29 2.28
C MET A 311 2.32 9.77 3.16
N LEU A 312 2.43 8.51 3.59
CA LEU A 312 1.47 7.93 4.53
C LEU A 312 1.56 8.57 5.92
N PHE A 313 2.78 8.81 6.44
CA PHE A 313 2.98 9.54 7.69
C PHE A 313 2.41 10.97 7.61
N LEU A 314 2.70 11.69 6.53
CA LEU A 314 2.17 13.02 6.28
C LEU A 314 0.64 13.02 6.19
N ALA A 315 0.02 12.00 5.60
CA ALA A 315 -1.44 11.90 5.52
C ALA A 315 -2.07 11.88 6.93
N PHE A 316 -1.51 11.08 7.85
CA PHE A 316 -2.01 11.02 9.23
C PHE A 316 -1.70 12.30 10.01
N VAL A 317 -0.47 12.82 9.94
CA VAL A 317 -0.07 14.04 10.65
C VAL A 317 -0.92 15.22 10.19
N THR A 318 -1.02 15.46 8.88
CA THR A 318 -1.80 16.58 8.34
C THR A 318 -3.29 16.45 8.65
N GLY A 319 -3.83 15.23 8.71
CA GLY A 319 -5.23 15.00 9.12
C GLY A 319 -5.46 15.41 10.58
N MET A 320 -4.58 14.99 11.49
CA MET A 320 -4.65 15.38 12.90
C MET A 320 -4.40 16.88 13.08
N THR A 321 -3.42 17.46 12.37
CA THR A 321 -3.15 18.90 12.38
C THR A 321 -4.37 19.70 11.92
N THR A 322 -5.08 19.25 10.87
CA THR A 322 -6.30 19.89 10.38
C THR A 322 -7.39 19.91 11.46
N GLN A 323 -7.53 18.82 12.22
CA GLN A 323 -8.49 18.77 13.32
C GLN A 323 -8.08 19.69 14.47
N LEU A 324 -6.82 19.64 14.91
CA LEU A 324 -6.32 20.44 16.02
C LEU A 324 -6.42 21.93 15.73
N THR A 325 -5.93 22.36 14.57
CA THR A 325 -5.99 23.77 14.16
C THR A 325 -7.43 24.28 14.05
N ARG A 326 -8.36 23.45 13.55
CA ARG A 326 -9.79 23.77 13.54
C ARG A 326 -10.37 23.92 14.95
N LEU A 327 -10.07 23.01 15.87
CA LEU A 327 -10.57 23.06 17.24
C LEU A 327 -10.01 24.25 18.03
N SER A 328 -8.81 24.71 17.68
CA SER A 328 -8.19 25.92 18.23
C SER A 328 -8.69 27.22 17.58
N GLY A 329 -9.60 27.15 16.61
CA GLY A 329 -10.11 28.34 15.91
C GLY A 329 -9.07 29.06 15.04
N LEU A 330 -7.96 28.39 14.67
CA LEU A 330 -6.89 28.99 13.89
C LEU A 330 -7.21 28.98 12.40
N ASP A 331 -7.06 30.12 11.73
CA ASP A 331 -7.21 30.21 10.26
C ASP A 331 -6.20 29.34 9.49
N ALA A 332 -5.08 28.98 10.13
CA ALA A 332 -4.11 28.00 9.64
C ALA A 332 -4.77 26.64 9.32
N ALA A 333 -5.95 26.34 9.87
CA ALA A 333 -6.73 25.17 9.53
C ALA A 333 -7.05 25.05 8.04
N TYR A 334 -7.32 26.16 7.34
CA TYR A 334 -7.59 26.13 5.89
C TYR A 334 -6.36 25.68 5.10
N ALA A 335 -5.18 26.18 5.46
CA ALA A 335 -3.92 25.75 4.85
C ALA A 335 -3.60 24.29 5.19
N ALA A 336 -3.78 23.89 6.46
CA ALA A 336 -3.60 22.50 6.88
C ALA A 336 -4.52 21.54 6.11
N TYR A 337 -5.77 21.92 5.89
CA TYR A 337 -6.73 21.11 5.13
C TYR A 337 -6.37 21.03 3.64
N TYR A 338 -5.92 22.13 3.03
CA TYR A 338 -5.42 22.10 1.64
C TYR A 338 -4.25 21.11 1.51
N VAL A 339 -3.25 21.21 2.39
CA VAL A 339 -2.11 20.29 2.40
C VAL A 339 -2.57 18.85 2.62
N HIS A 340 -3.50 18.62 3.54
CA HIS A 340 -4.07 17.31 3.77
C HIS A 340 -4.74 16.72 2.52
N LEU A 341 -5.56 17.51 1.81
CA LEU A 341 -6.20 17.08 0.55
C LEU A 341 -5.18 16.74 -0.53
N VAL A 342 -4.12 17.54 -0.68
CA VAL A 342 -3.02 17.27 -1.63
C VAL A 342 -2.33 15.94 -1.30
N VAL A 343 -2.02 15.71 -0.02
CA VAL A 343 -1.37 14.48 0.44
C VAL A 343 -2.28 13.27 0.27
N VAL A 344 -3.56 13.38 0.63
CA VAL A 344 -4.55 12.29 0.47
C VAL A 344 -4.77 11.96 -1.00
N PHE A 345 -4.89 12.97 -1.87
CA PHE A 345 -4.96 12.78 -3.31
C PHE A 345 -3.74 11.99 -3.78
N PHE A 346 -2.53 12.42 -3.40
CA PHE A 346 -1.29 11.74 -3.80
C PHE A 346 -1.28 10.27 -3.36
N VAL A 347 -1.64 9.99 -2.11
CA VAL A 347 -1.65 8.62 -1.57
C VAL A 347 -2.70 7.75 -2.26
N LEU A 348 -3.94 8.24 -2.42
CA LEU A 348 -5.05 7.44 -2.90
C LEU A 348 -5.09 7.33 -4.43
N TRP A 349 -4.92 8.44 -5.16
CA TRP A 349 -5.05 8.42 -6.62
C TRP A 349 -3.82 7.82 -7.31
N TYR A 350 -2.66 7.89 -6.66
CA TYR A 350 -1.47 7.15 -7.12
C TYR A 350 -1.31 5.78 -6.47
N ALA A 351 -2.26 5.34 -5.64
CA ALA A 351 -2.22 4.04 -4.98
C ALA A 351 -1.95 2.87 -5.94
N PRO A 352 -2.63 2.75 -7.11
CA PRO A 352 -2.44 1.61 -8.02
C PRO A 352 -1.04 1.53 -8.66
N TYR A 353 -0.31 2.64 -8.64
CA TYR A 353 1.00 2.81 -9.31
C TYR A 353 2.16 2.80 -8.31
N SER A 354 1.86 2.73 -7.01
CA SER A 354 2.84 2.85 -5.92
C SER A 354 3.00 1.53 -5.18
N LYS A 355 3.88 1.53 -4.17
CA LYS A 355 4.00 0.43 -3.19
C LYS A 355 2.70 0.15 -2.44
N PHE A 356 1.75 1.09 -2.43
CA PHE A 356 0.40 0.84 -1.89
C PHE A 356 -0.30 -0.29 -2.65
N ALA A 357 -0.07 -0.41 -3.97
CA ALA A 357 -0.65 -1.45 -4.81
C ALA A 357 -0.35 -2.86 -4.30
N HIS A 358 0.79 -3.06 -3.61
CA HIS A 358 1.14 -4.36 -3.04
C HIS A 358 0.01 -4.95 -2.19
N MET A 359 -0.79 -4.12 -1.51
CA MET A 359 -1.89 -4.59 -0.67
C MET A 359 -2.91 -5.39 -1.49
N PHE A 360 -3.28 -4.88 -2.66
CA PHE A 360 -4.29 -5.50 -3.52
C PHE A 360 -3.73 -6.73 -4.27
N TYR A 361 -2.54 -6.61 -4.85
CA TYR A 361 -1.88 -7.74 -5.54
C TYR A 361 -1.60 -8.89 -4.57
N ARG A 362 -1.12 -8.58 -3.36
CA ARG A 362 -0.91 -9.57 -2.31
C ARG A 362 -2.21 -10.22 -1.87
N ALA A 363 -3.28 -9.44 -1.67
CA ALA A 363 -4.58 -9.99 -1.28
C ALA A 363 -5.06 -11.03 -2.30
N LEU A 364 -5.05 -10.69 -3.60
CA LEU A 364 -5.43 -11.62 -4.66
C LEU A 364 -4.52 -12.85 -4.72
N ALA A 365 -3.21 -12.68 -4.61
CA ALA A 365 -2.28 -13.81 -4.63
C ALA A 365 -2.47 -14.76 -3.43
N VAL A 366 -2.80 -14.23 -2.24
CA VAL A 366 -3.09 -15.05 -1.05
C VAL A 366 -4.42 -15.80 -1.21
N VAL A 367 -5.45 -15.17 -1.77
CA VAL A 367 -6.71 -15.85 -2.14
C VAL A 367 -6.43 -16.99 -3.10
N HIS A 368 -5.68 -16.72 -4.17
CA HIS A 368 -5.30 -17.73 -5.16
C HIS A 368 -4.50 -18.87 -4.51
N ALA A 369 -3.53 -18.57 -3.65
CA ALA A 369 -2.74 -19.57 -2.95
C ALA A 369 -3.57 -20.45 -2.00
N HIS A 370 -4.54 -19.90 -1.28
CA HIS A 370 -5.47 -20.68 -0.46
C HIS A 370 -6.38 -21.54 -1.34
N ALA A 371 -7.01 -20.94 -2.35
CA ALA A 371 -7.90 -21.64 -3.28
C ALA A 371 -7.20 -22.80 -3.99
N ALA A 372 -5.93 -22.65 -4.36
CA ALA A 372 -5.10 -23.68 -4.99
C ALA A 372 -4.46 -24.66 -3.99
N GLY A 373 -4.73 -24.56 -2.68
CA GLY A 373 -4.18 -25.47 -1.67
C GLY A 373 -2.69 -25.30 -1.39
N ARG A 374 -2.06 -24.19 -1.82
CA ARG A 374 -0.64 -23.89 -1.59
C ARG A 374 -0.32 -23.72 -0.10
N ARG A 375 -1.25 -23.16 0.70
CA ARG A 375 -1.08 -22.96 2.16
C ARG A 375 -1.59 -24.10 3.04
N ARG A 376 -2.14 -25.17 2.47
CA ARG A 376 -2.54 -26.34 3.26
C ARG A 376 -1.28 -27.04 3.78
N LYS A 377 -1.14 -27.15 5.11
CA LYS A 377 -0.22 -28.10 5.73
C LYS A 377 -0.74 -29.50 5.38
N THR A 378 0.07 -30.31 4.72
CA THR A 378 -0.20 -31.75 4.63
C THR A 378 -0.28 -32.27 6.06
N ALA A 379 -1.34 -33.01 6.40
CA ALA A 379 -1.39 -33.71 7.67
C ALA A 379 -0.22 -34.72 7.64
N SER A 380 0.76 -34.50 8.53
CA SER A 380 1.84 -35.45 8.80
C SER A 380 1.32 -36.61 9.62
#